data_AF-A0A2G9U3A0-F1
#
_entry.id   AF-A0A2G9U3A0-F1
#
_cell.length_a   1.000
_cell.length_b   1.000
_cell.length_c   1.000
_cell.angle_alpha   90.00
_cell.angle_beta   90.00
_cell.angle_gamma   90.00
#
_symmetry.space_group_name_H-M   'P 1'
#
loop_
_entity.id
_entity.type
_entity.pdbx_description
1 polymer ?
#
loop_
_entity_poly.entity_id
_entity_poly.type
_entity_poly.pdbx_seq_one_letter_code
_entity_poly.pdbx_strand_id
1 'polypeptide(L)'
;LLLLYVTFQVFASLERKADRVINLLTPRKLRNDSPQVLKTVEGMINVSVTNSTDPERVKQELVKVFEQQTIKYEVNGWKISGKQKDKAGHALTVELEVVVVENMGKIGIRRKRLCGDAFLYKKVCEQILRMAALDAD
;
A
#
# COMPACT_ATOMS: atom_id res chain seq x y z
N LEU A 1 5.67 -31.96 -2.24
CA LEU A 1 6.15 -30.90 -3.16
C LEU A 1 4.98 -30.49 -4.03
N LEU A 2 4.69 -29.19 -4.07
CA LEU A 2 3.70 -28.49 -4.90
C LEU A 2 2.20 -28.51 -4.51
N LEU A 3 1.68 -27.27 -4.47
CA LEU A 3 0.33 -26.81 -4.82
C LEU A 3 -0.77 -26.86 -3.75
N LEU A 4 -0.93 -25.73 -3.06
CA LEU A 4 -2.24 -25.05 -3.04
C LEU A 4 -2.01 -23.54 -2.96
N TYR A 5 -1.83 -22.97 -4.16
CA TYR A 5 -1.92 -21.54 -4.41
C TYR A 5 -3.35 -21.12 -4.06
N VAL A 6 -3.48 -20.31 -3.01
CA VAL A 6 -4.75 -19.74 -2.56
C VAL A 6 -5.39 -19.00 -3.73
N THR A 7 -6.50 -19.55 -4.21
CA THR A 7 -7.46 -18.89 -5.08
C THR A 7 -8.19 -17.84 -4.25
N PHE A 8 -7.83 -16.56 -4.39
CA PHE A 8 -8.72 -15.49 -3.95
C PHE A 8 -9.57 -15.00 -5.12
N GLN A 9 -10.84 -15.31 -4.98
CA GLN A 9 -11.95 -15.05 -5.87
C GLN A 9 -12.17 -13.54 -6.09
N VAL A 10 -12.21 -13.17 -7.37
CA VAL A 10 -12.79 -11.99 -7.99
C VAL A 10 -13.84 -11.25 -7.15
N PHE A 11 -13.53 -9.99 -6.80
CA PHE A 11 -14.55 -8.97 -6.54
C PHE A 11 -14.70 -8.12 -7.80
N ALA A 12 -15.67 -8.52 -8.62
CA ALA A 12 -16.31 -7.64 -9.58
C ALA A 12 -17.42 -6.85 -8.87
N SER A 13 -17.51 -5.56 -9.20
CA SER A 13 -18.67 -4.65 -9.10
C SER A 13 -18.50 -3.46 -8.15
N LEU A 14 -17.99 -2.37 -8.73
CA LEU A 14 -18.39 -0.96 -8.54
C LEU A 14 -17.49 -0.13 -9.48
N GLU A 15 -17.88 0.79 -10.36
CA GLU A 15 -19.11 1.54 -10.62
C GLU A 15 -18.97 2.24 -11.99
N ARG A 16 -20.08 2.78 -12.49
CA ARG A 16 -20.29 3.24 -13.87
C ARG A 16 -19.66 4.62 -14.17
N LYS A 17 -19.49 4.86 -15.48
CA LYS A 17 -19.34 6.15 -16.20
C LYS A 17 -18.01 6.90 -16.07
N ALA A 18 -17.17 6.72 -17.09
CA ALA A 18 -16.35 7.80 -17.63
C ALA A 18 -16.52 7.80 -19.16
N ASP A 19 -17.62 8.41 -19.60
CA ASP A 19 -17.75 8.90 -20.97
C ASP A 19 -16.85 10.12 -21.09
N ARG A 20 -15.76 10.01 -21.85
CA ARG A 20 -15.21 11.03 -22.74
C ARG A 20 -13.88 10.56 -23.34
N VAL A 21 -13.96 10.33 -24.63
CA VAL A 21 -12.89 10.36 -25.63
C VAL A 21 -11.79 11.38 -25.28
N ILE A 22 -10.56 10.92 -25.02
CA ILE A 22 -9.35 11.67 -25.34
C ILE A 22 -8.26 10.66 -25.70
N ASN A 23 -7.87 10.66 -26.99
CA ASN A 23 -6.67 10.09 -27.62
C ASN A 23 -6.11 8.77 -27.07
N LEU A 24 -6.27 7.67 -27.80
CA LEU A 24 -5.29 7.31 -28.84
C LEU A 24 -3.85 7.57 -28.38
N LEU A 25 -3.29 6.61 -27.63
CA LEU A 25 -1.89 6.20 -27.63
C LEU A 25 -1.81 5.06 -26.60
N THR A 26 -1.84 3.82 -27.07
CA THR A 26 -1.59 2.65 -26.24
C THR A 26 -0.10 2.31 -26.34
N PRO A 27 0.82 2.87 -25.53
CA PRO A 27 1.99 2.10 -25.17
C PRO A 27 1.56 1.17 -24.03
N ARG A 28 1.23 -0.06 -24.44
CA ARG A 28 1.66 -1.30 -23.78
C ARG A 28 2.04 -1.08 -22.31
N LYS A 29 1.14 -1.44 -21.39
CA LYS A 29 1.38 -1.58 -19.93
C LYS A 29 2.85 -1.95 -19.68
N LEU A 30 3.69 -0.95 -19.48
CA LEU A 30 4.97 -1.15 -18.84
C LEU A 30 4.57 -1.58 -17.43
N ARG A 31 4.87 -2.83 -17.08
CA ARG A 31 4.94 -3.22 -15.67
C ARG A 31 5.72 -2.09 -15.00
N ASN A 32 5.04 -1.34 -14.14
CA ASN A 32 5.64 -0.21 -13.47
C ASN A 32 6.64 -0.79 -12.46
N ASP A 33 7.84 -1.09 -12.95
CA ASP A 33 8.97 -1.62 -12.18
C ASP A 33 9.61 -0.53 -11.31
N SER A 34 8.99 0.65 -11.26
CA SER A 34 9.45 1.77 -10.45
C SER A 34 8.33 2.26 -9.54
N PRO A 35 8.65 2.60 -8.28
CA PRO A 35 7.69 3.15 -7.33
C PRO A 35 7.07 4.47 -7.85
N GLN A 36 5.83 4.74 -7.46
CA GLN A 36 5.15 5.97 -7.88
C GLN A 36 5.88 7.19 -7.31
N VAL A 37 6.21 8.16 -8.16
CA VAL A 37 6.85 9.40 -7.75
C VAL A 37 5.79 10.44 -7.39
N LEU A 38 5.82 10.94 -6.17
CA LEU A 38 4.94 12.00 -5.68
C LEU A 38 5.60 13.36 -5.83
N LYS A 39 4.97 14.21 -6.64
CA LYS A 39 5.41 15.59 -6.93
C LYS A 39 4.52 16.65 -6.29
N THR A 40 3.26 16.32 -6.00
CA THR A 40 2.25 17.25 -5.47
C THR A 40 1.99 17.07 -3.98
N VAL A 41 1.73 18.19 -3.29
CA VAL A 41 1.47 18.26 -1.84
C VAL A 41 0.22 17.47 -1.42
N GLU A 42 -0.81 17.44 -2.27
CA GLU A 42 -2.03 16.63 -2.07
C GLU A 42 -1.74 15.12 -2.03
N GLY A 43 -0.65 14.69 -2.71
CA GLY A 43 -0.17 13.31 -2.63
C GLY A 43 0.52 13.00 -1.31
N MET A 44 1.00 14.00 -0.58
CA MET A 44 1.85 13.86 0.61
C MET A 44 1.08 13.81 1.93
N ILE A 45 -0.17 14.30 1.99
CA ILE A 45 -0.94 14.41 3.25
C ILE A 45 -1.17 13.07 3.96
N ASN A 46 -1.13 11.96 3.23
CA ASN A 46 -1.30 10.60 3.76
C ASN A 46 -0.02 9.76 3.66
N VAL A 47 1.11 10.41 3.39
CA VAL A 47 2.41 9.77 3.20
C VAL A 47 3.23 9.92 4.47
N SER A 48 3.78 8.80 4.94
CA SER A 48 4.82 8.80 5.96
C SER A 48 6.16 8.80 5.24
N VAL A 49 6.90 9.91 5.32
CA VAL A 49 8.24 9.99 4.72
C VAL A 49 9.18 9.20 5.60
N THR A 50 9.93 8.28 4.99
CA THR A 50 10.91 7.45 5.68
C THR A 50 12.31 7.99 5.44
N ASN A 51 13.26 7.64 6.32
CA ASN A 51 14.66 8.03 6.11
C ASN A 51 15.42 7.12 5.13
N SER A 52 14.74 6.17 4.49
CA SER A 52 15.34 5.29 3.49
C SER A 52 15.34 5.95 2.11
N THR A 53 16.40 5.71 1.34
CA THR A 53 16.51 6.05 -0.08
C THR A 53 16.25 4.85 -0.99
N ASP A 54 16.15 3.64 -0.41
CA ASP A 54 15.94 2.40 -1.16
C ASP A 54 14.48 1.93 -1.02
N PRO A 55 13.70 1.89 -2.12
CA PRO A 55 12.29 1.53 -2.09
C PRO A 55 12.05 0.04 -1.89
N GLU A 56 12.94 -0.82 -2.39
CA GLU A 56 12.80 -2.27 -2.23
C GLU A 56 13.03 -2.66 -0.76
N ARG A 57 14.01 -2.05 -0.10
CA ARG A 57 14.24 -2.23 1.34
C ARG A 57 13.02 -1.84 2.16
N VAL A 58 12.40 -0.69 1.88
CA VAL A 58 11.18 -0.25 2.58
C VAL A 58 10.04 -1.24 2.37
N LYS A 59 9.87 -1.73 1.15
CA LYS A 59 8.87 -2.75 0.82
C LYS A 59 9.10 -4.06 1.56
N GLN A 60 10.35 -4.54 1.59
CA GLN A 60 10.72 -5.76 2.30
C GLN A 60 10.48 -5.64 3.81
N GLU A 61 10.83 -4.51 4.42
CA GLU A 61 10.56 -4.26 5.84
C GLU A 61 9.06 -4.21 6.12
N LEU A 62 8.26 -3.57 5.26
CA LEU A 62 6.81 -3.61 5.39
C LEU A 62 6.27 -5.05 5.35
N VAL A 63 6.66 -5.85 4.35
CA VAL A 63 6.24 -7.26 4.22
C VAL A 63 6.61 -8.05 5.48
N LYS A 64 7.84 -7.92 5.95
CA LYS A 64 8.33 -8.57 7.16
C LYS A 64 7.50 -8.20 8.39
N VAL A 65 7.10 -6.93 8.53
CA VAL A 65 6.22 -6.49 9.61
C VAL A 65 4.82 -7.10 9.49
N PHE A 66 4.24 -7.17 8.29
CA PHE A 66 2.96 -7.86 8.08
C PHE A 66 3.04 -9.35 8.46
N GLU A 67 4.14 -10.01 8.13
CA GLU A 67 4.42 -11.41 8.51
C GLU A 67 4.55 -11.58 10.02
N GLN A 68 5.35 -10.74 10.68
CA GLN A 68 5.51 -10.75 12.14
C GLN A 68 4.19 -10.55 12.88
N GLN A 69 3.33 -9.70 12.33
CA GLN A 69 2.02 -9.40 12.89
C GLN A 69 0.96 -10.45 12.57
N THR A 70 1.32 -11.49 11.80
CA THR A 70 0.39 -12.53 11.32
C THR A 70 -0.84 -11.91 10.63
N ILE A 71 -0.64 -10.77 9.96
CA ILE A 71 -1.69 -10.09 9.19
C ILE A 71 -1.71 -10.71 7.80
N LYS A 72 -2.90 -11.04 7.29
CA LYS A 72 -3.02 -11.51 5.90
C LYS A 72 -2.70 -10.36 4.97
N TYR A 73 -1.65 -10.47 4.18
CA TYR A 73 -1.22 -9.42 3.25
C TYR A 73 -1.23 -9.91 1.79
N GLU A 74 -1.35 -8.97 0.87
CA GLU A 74 -1.26 -9.18 -0.57
C GLU A 74 -0.36 -8.09 -1.18
N VAL A 75 0.63 -8.50 -1.96
CA VAL A 75 1.58 -7.58 -2.59
C VAL A 75 1.24 -7.44 -4.08
N ASN A 76 0.94 -6.21 -4.50
CA ASN A 76 0.64 -5.85 -5.88
C ASN A 76 1.66 -4.80 -6.36
N GLY A 77 2.83 -5.26 -6.81
CA GLY A 77 3.93 -4.38 -7.23
C GLY A 77 4.51 -3.62 -6.04
N TRP A 78 4.26 -2.30 -6.00
CA TRP A 78 4.70 -1.38 -4.93
C TRP A 78 3.65 -1.17 -3.84
N LYS A 79 2.50 -1.84 -3.93
CA LYS A 79 1.40 -1.77 -2.96
C LYS A 79 1.34 -3.04 -2.13
N ILE A 80 1.16 -2.89 -0.83
CA ILE A 80 0.98 -3.98 0.12
C ILE A 80 -0.36 -3.75 0.82
N SER A 81 -1.29 -4.68 0.63
CA SER A 81 -2.63 -4.61 1.19
C SER A 81 -2.76 -5.61 2.34
N GLY A 82 -2.98 -5.12 3.55
CA GLY A 82 -3.18 -5.93 4.75
C GLY A 82 -4.65 -6.02 5.15
N LYS A 83 -5.14 -7.23 5.44
CA LYS A 83 -6.47 -7.52 5.96
C LYS A 83 -6.34 -8.10 7.37
N GLN A 84 -6.94 -7.42 8.34
CA GLN A 84 -7.01 -7.86 9.73
C GLN A 84 -8.46 -7.89 10.19
N LYS A 85 -8.80 -8.80 11.11
CA LYS A 85 -10.10 -8.79 11.79
C LYS A 85 -9.86 -8.45 13.26
N ASP A 86 -10.68 -7.56 13.80
CA ASP A 86 -10.68 -7.26 15.22
C ASP A 86 -11.36 -8.38 16.03
N LYS A 87 -11.18 -8.36 17.36
CA LYS A 87 -11.86 -9.27 18.29
C LYS A 87 -13.39 -9.19 18.19
N ALA A 88 -13.93 -8.03 17.79
CA ALA A 88 -15.36 -7.85 17.52
C ALA A 88 -15.83 -8.39 16.15
N GLY A 89 -14.93 -8.95 15.33
CA GLY A 89 -15.24 -9.48 14.00
C GLY A 89 -15.23 -8.43 12.89
N HIS A 90 -15.01 -7.15 13.21
CA HIS A 90 -14.88 -6.08 12.21
C HIS A 90 -13.64 -6.30 11.33
N ALA A 91 -13.84 -6.31 10.02
CA ALA A 91 -12.74 -6.40 9.07
C ALA A 91 -12.12 -5.00 8.84
N LEU A 92 -10.81 -4.90 9.05
CA LEU A 92 -9.98 -3.78 8.66
C LEU A 92 -9.17 -4.16 7.42
N THR A 93 -9.17 -3.30 6.42
CA THR A 93 -8.28 -3.44 5.26
C THR A 93 -7.50 -2.15 5.04
N VAL A 94 -6.18 -2.27 5.06
CA VAL A 94 -5.22 -1.17 4.87
C VAL A 94 -4.42 -1.43 3.61
N GLU A 95 -4.09 -0.38 2.86
CA GLU A 95 -3.18 -0.42 1.72
C GLU A 95 -2.03 0.55 1.99
N LEU A 96 -0.81 0.02 1.89
CA LEU A 96 0.45 0.77 2.02
C LEU A 96 1.16 0.73 0.67
N GLU A 97 1.41 1.90 0.09
CA GLU A 97 2.09 2.03 -1.20
C GLU A 97 3.45 2.69 -1.00
N VAL A 98 4.50 2.05 -1.51
CA VAL A 98 5.86 2.62 -1.51
C VAL A 98 5.97 3.62 -2.67
N VAL A 99 6.32 4.85 -2.32
CA VAL A 99 6.38 5.99 -3.24
C VAL A 99 7.70 6.74 -3.09
N VAL A 100 8.15 7.42 -4.13
CA VAL A 100 9.34 8.28 -4.07
C VAL A 100 8.87 9.72 -3.90
N VAL A 101 9.39 10.40 -2.87
CA VAL A 101 9.12 11.82 -2.63
C VAL A 101 10.21 12.62 -3.33
N GLU A 102 9.94 13.06 -4.57
CA GLU A 102 10.91 13.75 -5.42
C GLU A 102 11.46 15.03 -4.76
N ASN A 103 10.61 15.72 -4.01
CA ASN A 103 10.98 16.94 -3.30
C ASN A 103 12.06 16.74 -2.22
N MET A 104 12.14 15.54 -1.62
CA MET A 104 13.11 15.20 -0.57
C MET A 104 14.16 14.17 -1.01
N GLY A 105 14.00 13.54 -2.18
CA GLY A 105 14.83 12.41 -2.61
C GLY A 105 14.73 11.18 -1.70
N LYS A 106 13.64 11.07 -0.92
CA LYS A 106 13.42 10.00 0.07
C LYS A 106 12.25 9.11 -0.32
N ILE A 107 12.21 7.92 0.25
CA ILE A 107 11.08 7.00 0.07
C ILE A 107 9.98 7.33 1.07
N GLY A 108 8.77 7.51 0.56
CA GLY A 108 7.56 7.64 1.35
C GLY A 108 6.72 6.36 1.33
N ILE A 109 5.86 6.24 2.33
CA ILE A 109 4.81 5.23 2.40
C ILE A 109 3.47 5.94 2.38
N ARG A 110 2.76 5.84 1.27
CA ARG A 110 1.40 6.33 1.16
C ARG A 110 0.44 5.33 1.81
N ARG A 111 -0.35 5.84 2.75
CA ARG A 111 -1.33 5.04 3.50
C ARG A 111 -2.72 5.29 2.94
N LYS A 112 -3.48 4.21 2.75
CA LYS A 112 -4.88 4.28 2.31
C LYS A 112 -5.73 3.31 3.11
N ARG A 113 -6.83 3.82 3.65
CA ARG A 113 -7.86 2.98 4.29
C ARG A 113 -8.79 2.46 3.20
N LEU A 114 -8.89 1.15 3.04
CA LEU A 114 -9.82 0.52 2.11
C LEU A 114 -11.16 0.18 2.80
N CYS A 115 -11.11 -0.32 4.04
CA CYS A 115 -12.31 -0.67 4.80
C CYS A 115 -11.98 -0.71 6.31
N GLY A 116 -12.98 -0.43 7.15
CA GLY A 116 -12.88 -0.55 8.61
C GLY A 116 -12.85 0.79 9.37
N ASP A 117 -12.82 0.68 10.69
CA ASP A 117 -12.91 1.84 11.59
C ASP A 117 -11.66 2.73 11.51
N ALA A 118 -11.85 4.05 11.63
CA ALA A 118 -10.76 5.03 11.53
C ALA A 118 -9.75 4.91 12.69
N PHE A 119 -10.22 4.60 13.91
CA PHE A 119 -9.35 4.44 15.06
C PHE A 119 -8.51 3.18 14.96
N LEU A 120 -9.13 2.07 14.56
CA LEU A 120 -8.41 0.80 14.36
C LEU A 120 -7.40 0.93 13.22
N TYR A 121 -7.80 1.57 12.11
CA TYR A 121 -6.89 1.89 11.00
C TYR A 121 -5.66 2.66 11.47
N LYS A 122 -5.85 3.75 12.24
CA LYS A 122 -4.75 4.57 12.74
C LYS A 122 -3.81 3.74 13.62
N LYS A 123 -4.34 2.95 14.55
CA LYS A 123 -3.54 2.08 15.44
C LYS A 123 -2.70 1.07 14.66
N VAL A 124 -3.32 0.35 13.72
CA VAL A 124 -2.62 -0.67 12.93
C VAL A 124 -1.55 -0.04 12.06
N CYS A 125 -1.85 1.10 11.42
CA CYS A 125 -0.87 1.77 10.59
C CYS A 125 0.30 2.33 11.40
N GLU A 126 0.04 2.95 12.54
CA GLU A 126 1.06 3.45 13.46
C GLU A 126 1.94 2.29 13.97
N GLN A 127 1.33 1.15 14.33
CA GLN A 127 2.06 -0.03 14.77
C GLN A 127 2.95 -0.61 13.65
N ILE A 128 2.46 -0.70 12.41
CA ILE A 128 3.26 -1.19 11.27
C ILE A 128 4.45 -0.27 11.02
N LEU A 129 4.24 1.05 11.00
CA LEU A 129 5.30 2.03 10.76
C LEU A 129 6.36 2.02 11.87
N ARG A 130 5.92 1.93 13.14
CA ARG A 130 6.83 1.78 14.28
C ARG A 130 7.67 0.51 14.21
N MET A 131 7.05 -0.62 13.88
CA MET A 131 7.76 -1.90 13.76
C MET A 131 8.72 -1.93 12.58
N ALA A 132 8.39 -1.23 11.48
CA ALA A 132 9.28 -1.10 10.35
C ALA A 132 10.47 -0.15 10.64
N ALA A 133 10.50 0.50 11.82
CA ALA A 133 11.45 1.57 12.16
C ALA A 133 11.47 2.71 11.11
N LEU A 134 10.30 2.98 10.53
CA LEU A 134 10.10 4.01 9.50
C LEU A 134 9.44 5.27 10.07
N ASP A 135 9.25 5.32 11.39
CA ASP A 135 8.88 6.51 12.13
C ASP A 135 10.09 7.46 12.08
N ALA A 136 9.92 8.61 11.43
CA ALA A 136 10.94 9.65 11.43
C ALA A 136 10.97 10.28 12.83
N ASP A 137 12.09 10.13 13.53
CA ASP A 137 12.44 10.92 14.72
C ASP A 137 12.53 12.42 14.37
#